data_AF-A0A353LH50-F1
#
_entry.id   AF-A0A353LH50-F1
#
_cell.length_a   1.000
_cell.length_b   1.000
_cell.length_c   1.000
_cell.angle_alpha   90.00
_cell.angle_beta   90.00
_cell.angle_gamma   90.00
#
_symmetry.space_group_name_H-M   'P 1'
#
loop_
_entity.id
_entity.type
_entity.pdbx_description
1 polymer ?
#
loop_
_entity_poly.entity_id
_entity_poly.type
_entity_poly.pdbx_seq_one_letter_code
_entity_poly.pdbx_strand_id
1 'polypeptide(L)'
;MNLINEIIERAKADKQRIVLPEGTETRTLQAADQLVRDGVAEIILLGDPQEINLLANQLELKNIGKTLVIDPKNHDKKQTYIDLLVKLRQAKGMTPEKAAVLVEDPLYLACLMIKNGDADGEIAGAQNTTGDVLRPALQIIKTSPGVSVVSGAF
;
A
#
# COMPACT_ATOMS: atom_id res chain seq x y z
N MET A 1 28.91 0.78 -10.18
CA MET A 1 27.72 0.83 -9.30
C MET A 1 27.38 -0.59 -8.88
N ASN A 2 26.81 -0.79 -7.69
CA ASN A 2 26.28 -2.11 -7.32
C ASN A 2 24.81 -2.22 -7.83
N LEU A 3 24.29 -3.45 -7.89
CA LEU A 3 22.96 -3.74 -8.43
C LEU A 3 21.84 -2.90 -7.77
N ILE A 4 21.94 -2.68 -6.46
CA ILE A 4 20.96 -1.88 -5.70
C ILE A 4 20.93 -0.44 -6.20
N ASN A 5 22.08 0.18 -6.43
CA ASN A 5 22.13 1.55 -6.94
C ASN A 5 21.52 1.64 -8.34
N GLU A 6 21.70 0.64 -9.20
CA GLU A 6 21.06 0.63 -10.52
C GLU A 6 19.53 0.53 -10.43
N ILE A 7 19.00 -0.26 -9.49
CA ILE A 7 17.56 -0.33 -9.24
C ILE A 7 17.01 1.01 -8.76
N ILE A 8 17.72 1.67 -7.82
CA ILE A 8 17.31 2.98 -7.29
C ILE A 8 17.29 4.04 -8.39
N GLU A 9 18.32 4.10 -9.24
CA GLU A 9 18.37 5.10 -10.32
C GLU A 9 17.28 4.86 -11.37
N ARG A 10 16.94 3.60 -11.68
CA ARG A 10 15.78 3.30 -12.53
C ARG A 10 14.46 3.74 -11.90
N ALA A 11 14.27 3.48 -10.60
CA ALA A 11 13.06 3.91 -9.88
C ALA A 11 12.91 5.44 -9.85
N LYS A 12 14.02 6.17 -9.67
CA LYS A 12 14.01 7.65 -9.76
C LYS A 12 13.65 8.17 -11.15
N ALA A 13 14.08 7.47 -12.21
CA ALA A 13 13.84 7.85 -13.60
C ALA A 13 12.38 7.63 -14.02
N ASP A 14 11.69 6.66 -13.42
CA ASP A 14 10.28 6.34 -13.66
C ASP A 14 9.55 6.13 -12.33
N LYS A 15 9.23 7.23 -11.66
CA LYS A 15 8.69 7.22 -10.30
C LYS A 15 7.31 6.57 -10.26
N GLN A 16 7.21 5.54 -9.43
CA GLN A 16 5.96 4.82 -9.17
C GLN A 16 5.32 5.30 -7.85
N ARG A 17 4.00 5.15 -7.76
CA ARG A 17 3.21 5.40 -6.54
C ARG A 17 3.17 4.14 -5.68
N ILE A 18 3.78 4.20 -4.52
CA ILE A 18 3.93 3.05 -3.62
C ILE A 18 3.09 3.26 -2.36
N VAL A 19 2.15 2.36 -2.13
CA VAL A 19 1.31 2.35 -0.92
C VAL A 19 1.96 1.51 0.18
N LEU A 20 2.00 2.08 1.39
CA LEU A 20 2.54 1.48 2.59
C LEU A 20 1.39 1.33 3.62
N PRO A 21 0.81 0.13 3.77
CA PRO A 21 -0.35 -0.10 4.63
C PRO A 21 -0.07 0.04 6.13
N GLU A 22 1.21 -0.02 6.51
CA GLU A 22 1.67 -0.06 7.90
C GLU A 22 2.19 1.32 8.31
N GLY A 23 1.39 2.38 8.07
CA GLY A 23 1.83 3.78 8.18
C GLY A 23 2.24 4.23 9.59
N THR A 24 1.85 3.49 10.62
CA THR A 24 2.25 3.73 12.03
C THR A 24 3.39 2.84 12.51
N GLU A 25 4.02 2.07 11.60
CA GLU A 25 5.18 1.26 11.91
C GLU A 25 6.48 2.06 11.71
N THR A 26 7.33 2.10 12.75
CA THR A 26 8.52 2.97 12.80
C THR A 26 9.49 2.80 11.64
N ARG A 27 9.84 1.55 11.28
CA ARG A 27 10.82 1.29 10.20
C ARG A 27 10.25 1.71 8.84
N THR A 28 8.97 1.45 8.62
CA THR A 28 8.20 1.83 7.44
C THR A 28 8.18 3.34 7.28
N LEU A 29 7.90 4.07 8.37
CA LEU A 29 7.85 5.53 8.34
C LEU A 29 9.24 6.16 8.11
N GLN A 30 10.29 5.63 8.75
CA GLN A 30 11.67 6.06 8.49
C GLN A 30 12.09 5.83 7.03
N ALA A 31 11.75 4.66 6.47
CA ALA A 31 12.02 4.35 5.07
C ALA A 31 11.23 5.27 4.12
N ALA A 32 9.96 5.55 4.42
CA ALA A 32 9.14 6.50 3.67
C ALA A 32 9.77 7.90 3.64
N ASP A 33 10.24 8.42 4.78
CA ASP A 33 10.94 9.71 4.84
C ASP A 33 12.14 9.75 3.90
N GLN A 34 12.96 8.70 3.94
CA GLN A 34 14.14 8.58 3.08
C GLN A 34 13.77 8.48 1.60
N LEU A 35 12.80 7.65 1.23
CA LEU A 35 12.39 7.48 -0.17
C LEU A 35 11.86 8.78 -0.77
N VAL A 36 11.14 9.58 0.03
CA VAL A 36 10.68 10.90 -0.35
C VAL A 36 11.84 11.89 -0.46
N ARG A 37 12.73 11.93 0.54
CA ARG A 37 13.92 12.81 0.52
C ARG A 37 14.77 12.58 -0.72
N ASP A 38 15.00 11.32 -1.06
CA ASP A 38 15.87 10.89 -2.14
C ASP A 38 15.12 10.84 -3.48
N GLY A 39 13.81 11.13 -3.48
CA GLY A 39 12.97 11.25 -4.67
C GLY A 39 12.77 9.94 -5.44
N VAL A 40 12.72 8.80 -4.74
CA VAL A 40 12.72 7.46 -5.33
C VAL A 40 11.32 7.01 -5.77
N ALA A 41 10.30 7.36 -4.99
CA ALA A 41 8.91 6.98 -5.24
C ALA A 41 7.94 8.03 -4.70
N GLU A 42 6.71 8.03 -5.20
CA GLU A 42 5.60 8.77 -4.59
C GLU A 42 4.98 7.89 -3.50
N ILE A 43 5.10 8.29 -2.24
CA ILE A 43 4.68 7.45 -1.11
C ILE A 43 3.25 7.79 -0.68
N ILE A 44 2.45 6.74 -0.52
CA ILE A 44 1.11 6.80 0.08
C ILE A 44 1.13 6.01 1.38
N LEU A 45 0.83 6.66 2.51
CA LEU A 45 0.73 6.02 3.82
C LEU A 45 -0.74 5.76 4.15
N LEU A 46 -1.05 4.55 4.62
CA LEU A 46 -2.38 4.24 5.18
C LEU A 46 -2.34 4.26 6.70
N GLY A 47 -3.31 4.92 7.31
CA GLY A 47 -3.48 4.99 8.76
C GLY A 47 -4.12 6.29 9.22
N ASP A 48 -4.27 6.44 10.54
CA ASP A 48 -4.78 7.68 11.12
C ASP A 48 -3.77 8.83 10.89
N PRO A 49 -4.18 9.94 10.24
CA PRO A 49 -3.28 11.05 9.96
C PRO A 49 -2.68 11.70 11.20
N GLN A 50 -3.41 11.74 12.32
CA GLN A 50 -2.91 12.30 13.58
C GLN A 50 -1.83 11.39 14.17
N GLU A 51 -2.05 10.08 14.18
CA GLU A 51 -1.07 9.11 14.70
C GLU A 51 0.21 9.11 13.87
N ILE A 52 0.10 9.11 12.53
CA ILE A 52 1.24 9.16 11.61
C ILE A 52 2.04 10.44 11.82
N ASN A 53 1.37 11.60 11.92
CA ASN A 53 2.04 12.88 12.15
C ASN A 53 2.71 12.94 13.52
N LEU A 54 2.06 12.42 14.57
CA LEU A 54 2.64 12.35 15.91
C LEU A 54 3.93 11.52 15.90
N LEU A 55 3.89 10.34 15.30
CA LEU A 55 5.03 9.44 15.21
C LEU A 55 6.16 10.04 14.35
N ALA A 56 5.82 10.66 13.22
CA ALA A 56 6.80 11.35 12.36
C ALA A 56 7.55 12.45 13.13
N ASN A 57 6.83 13.23 13.94
CA ASN A 57 7.44 14.27 14.77
C ASN A 57 8.32 13.69 15.88
N GLN A 58 7.89 12.62 16.55
CA GLN A 58 8.68 11.93 17.58
C GLN A 58 9.99 11.36 17.02
N LEU A 59 9.96 10.91 15.76
CA LEU A 59 11.11 10.36 15.04
C LEU A 59 11.93 11.43 14.27
N GLU A 60 11.57 12.71 14.40
CA GLU A 60 12.20 13.85 13.73
C GLU A 60 12.26 13.74 12.20
N LEU A 61 11.26 13.09 11.59
CA LEU A 61 11.16 12.88 10.15
C LEU A 61 10.66 14.15 9.45
N LYS A 62 11.38 14.61 8.42
CA LYS A 62 11.19 15.95 7.82
C LYS A 62 10.42 15.93 6.49
N ASN A 63 10.21 14.75 5.91
CA ASN A 63 9.70 14.58 4.56
C ASN A 63 8.32 13.88 4.53
N ILE A 64 7.83 13.37 5.66
CA ILE A 64 6.51 12.73 5.74
C ILE A 64 5.37 13.66 5.30
N GLY A 65 5.48 14.96 5.53
CA GLY A 65 4.49 15.94 5.05
C GLY A 65 4.35 16.06 3.53
N LYS A 66 5.24 15.43 2.75
CA LYS A 66 5.14 15.34 1.27
C LYS A 66 4.49 14.03 0.79
N THR A 67 4.18 13.12 1.71
CA THR A 67 3.46 11.88 1.39
C THR A 67 1.96 12.14 1.26
N LEU A 68 1.25 11.29 0.54
CA LEU A 68 -0.20 11.23 0.62
C LEU A 68 -0.59 10.34 1.79
N VAL A 69 -1.35 10.86 2.76
CA VAL A 69 -1.88 10.05 3.87
C VAL A 69 -3.36 9.80 3.64
N ILE A 70 -3.78 8.54 3.71
CA ILE A 70 -5.17 8.12 3.56
C ILE A 70 -5.60 7.40 4.84
N ASP A 71 -6.63 7.93 5.50
CA ASP A 71 -7.33 7.21 6.56
C ASP A 71 -8.25 6.15 5.93
N PRO A 72 -8.03 4.84 6.20
CA PRO A 72 -8.88 3.78 5.67
C PRO A 72 -10.35 3.92 6.07
N LYS A 73 -10.64 4.56 7.20
CA LYS A 73 -12.00 4.74 7.71
C LYS A 73 -12.71 5.91 7.05
N ASN A 74 -11.98 6.93 6.59
CA ASN A 74 -12.56 8.17 6.10
C ASN A 74 -11.77 8.75 4.93
N HIS A 75 -12.20 8.42 3.70
CA HIS A 75 -11.62 8.96 2.48
C HIS A 75 -12.64 8.94 1.32
N ASP A 76 -12.51 9.87 0.37
CA ASP A 76 -13.53 10.13 -0.67
C ASP A 76 -13.81 8.92 -1.59
N LYS A 77 -12.80 8.06 -1.77
CA LYS A 77 -12.89 6.86 -2.63
C LYS A 77 -13.43 5.62 -1.92
N LYS A 78 -13.84 5.70 -0.66
CA LYS A 78 -14.24 4.52 0.14
C LYS A 78 -15.35 3.74 -0.55
N GLN A 79 -16.41 4.41 -0.99
CA GLN A 79 -17.50 3.76 -1.72
C GLN A 79 -17.03 3.11 -3.04
N THR A 80 -16.12 3.78 -3.77
CA THR A 80 -15.54 3.23 -5.01
C THR A 80 -14.84 1.90 -4.75
N TYR A 81 -14.07 1.78 -3.67
CA TYR A 81 -13.37 0.55 -3.33
C TYR A 81 -14.29 -0.54 -2.79
N ILE A 82 -15.36 -0.17 -2.08
CA ILE A 82 -16.41 -1.13 -1.65
C ILE A 82 -17.04 -1.76 -2.89
N ASP A 83 -17.50 -0.93 -3.84
CA ASP A 83 -18.14 -1.41 -5.07
C ASP A 83 -17.19 -2.26 -5.91
N LEU A 84 -15.92 -1.85 -6.00
CA LEU A 84 -14.88 -2.61 -6.68
C LEU A 84 -14.66 -3.99 -6.02
N LEU A 85 -14.55 -4.04 -4.69
CA LEU A 85 -14.32 -5.29 -3.97
C LEU A 85 -15.52 -6.24 -4.12
N VAL A 86 -16.75 -5.73 -4.02
CA VAL A 86 -17.97 -6.51 -4.29
C VAL A 86 -17.90 -7.07 -5.70
N LYS A 87 -17.67 -6.24 -6.72
CA LYS A 87 -17.57 -6.69 -8.12
C LYS A 87 -16.52 -7.77 -8.33
N LEU A 88 -15.33 -7.60 -7.76
CA LEU A 88 -14.22 -8.55 -7.91
C LEU A 88 -14.47 -9.90 -7.23
N ARG A 89 -15.22 -9.88 -6.11
CA ARG A 89 -15.38 -11.04 -5.22
C ARG A 89 -16.82 -11.55 -5.12
N GLN A 90 -17.74 -11.04 -5.92
CA GLN A 90 -19.16 -11.44 -5.92
C GLN A 90 -19.33 -12.95 -6.06
N ALA A 91 -18.60 -13.58 -6.99
CA ALA A 91 -18.63 -15.03 -7.21
C ALA A 91 -18.11 -15.86 -6.01
N LYS A 92 -17.53 -15.22 -4.99
CA LYS A 92 -17.11 -15.83 -3.72
C LYS A 92 -17.98 -15.39 -2.53
N GLY A 93 -19.16 -14.81 -2.78
CA GLY A 93 -20.10 -14.42 -1.75
C GLY A 93 -19.75 -13.10 -1.03
N MET A 94 -19.00 -12.20 -1.69
CA MET A 94 -18.77 -10.85 -1.18
C MET A 94 -20.08 -10.05 -1.25
N THR A 95 -20.45 -9.46 -0.12
CA THR A 95 -21.61 -8.55 0.00
C THR A 95 -21.11 -7.13 0.29
N PRO A 96 -21.92 -6.09 0.02
CA PRO A 96 -21.55 -4.70 0.34
C PRO A 96 -21.16 -4.49 1.80
N GLU A 97 -21.85 -5.17 2.73
CA GLU A 97 -21.59 -5.04 4.17
C GLU A 97 -20.23 -5.63 4.55
N LYS A 98 -19.87 -6.79 3.98
CA LYS A 98 -18.54 -7.39 4.17
C LYS A 98 -17.45 -6.56 3.53
N ALA A 99 -17.71 -6.03 2.34
CA ALA A 99 -16.77 -5.18 1.62
C ALA A 99 -16.50 -3.86 2.36
N ALA A 100 -17.53 -3.27 2.97
CA ALA A 100 -17.41 -2.05 3.78
C ALA A 100 -16.44 -2.22 4.96
N VAL A 101 -16.45 -3.39 5.61
CA VAL A 101 -15.50 -3.72 6.68
C VAL A 101 -14.10 -3.96 6.12
N LEU A 102 -13.98 -4.76 5.06
CA LEU A 102 -12.67 -5.12 4.50
C LEU A 102 -11.94 -3.93 3.84
N VAL A 103 -12.65 -2.94 3.30
CA VAL A 103 -12.02 -1.73 2.74
C VAL A 103 -11.34 -0.88 3.82
N GLU A 104 -11.72 -1.02 5.09
CA GLU A 104 -11.03 -0.34 6.21
C GLU A 104 -9.76 -1.08 6.67
N ASP A 105 -9.53 -2.32 6.22
CA ASP A 105 -8.27 -3.03 6.45
C ASP A 105 -7.20 -2.46 5.49
N PRO A 106 -6.09 -1.88 6.01
CA PRO A 106 -5.06 -1.27 5.17
C PRO A 106 -4.50 -2.19 4.08
N LEU A 107 -4.37 -3.50 4.34
CA LEU A 107 -3.83 -4.45 3.36
C LEU A 107 -4.82 -4.66 2.20
N TYR A 108 -6.12 -4.70 2.48
CA TYR A 108 -7.15 -4.78 1.44
C TYR A 108 -7.28 -3.47 0.68
N LEU A 109 -7.25 -2.34 1.39
CA LEU A 109 -7.33 -1.01 0.79
C LEU A 109 -6.18 -0.78 -0.19
N ALA A 110 -4.94 -1.08 0.19
CA ALA A 110 -3.76 -0.95 -0.67
C ALA A 110 -3.89 -1.78 -1.96
N CYS A 111 -4.29 -3.05 -1.84
CA CYS A 111 -4.56 -3.90 -3.00
C CYS A 111 -5.67 -3.34 -3.90
N LEU A 112 -6.72 -2.73 -3.33
CA LEU A 112 -7.80 -2.11 -4.10
C LEU A 112 -7.37 -0.83 -4.79
N MET A 113 -6.54 0.00 -4.14
CA MET A 113 -5.92 1.18 -4.76
C MET A 113 -5.12 0.79 -5.98
N ILE A 114 -4.27 -0.24 -5.88
CA ILE A 114 -3.51 -0.76 -7.02
C ILE A 114 -4.45 -1.25 -8.11
N LYS A 115 -5.46 -2.06 -7.74
CA LYS A 115 -6.41 -2.61 -8.71
C LYS A 115 -7.22 -1.54 -9.44
N ASN A 116 -7.49 -0.42 -8.78
CA ASN A 116 -8.20 0.73 -9.33
C ASN A 116 -7.29 1.67 -10.15
N GLY A 117 -5.96 1.49 -10.10
CA GLY A 117 -4.98 2.35 -10.78
C GLY A 117 -4.56 3.59 -9.98
N ASP A 118 -4.87 3.63 -8.69
CA ASP A 118 -4.54 4.74 -7.78
C ASP A 118 -3.16 4.58 -7.10
N ALA A 119 -2.57 3.39 -7.19
CA ALA A 119 -1.20 3.09 -6.79
C ALA A 119 -0.60 2.06 -7.77
N ASP A 120 0.73 1.94 -7.78
CA ASP A 120 1.47 1.09 -8.71
C ASP A 120 2.12 -0.13 -8.00
N GLY A 121 2.26 -0.08 -6.67
CA GLY A 121 2.78 -1.19 -5.87
C GLY A 121 2.53 -1.02 -4.36
N GLU A 122 2.66 -2.12 -3.62
CA GLU A 122 2.45 -2.19 -2.16
C GLU A 122 3.66 -2.85 -1.49
N ILE A 123 4.07 -2.33 -0.33
CA ILE A 123 5.01 -3.00 0.58
C ILE A 123 4.42 -3.02 1.99
N ALA A 124 4.33 -4.22 2.56
CA ALA A 124 3.86 -4.50 3.92
C ALA A 124 4.60 -5.71 4.51
N GLY A 125 4.28 -6.08 5.74
CA GLY A 125 4.83 -7.25 6.43
C GLY A 125 5.87 -6.91 7.49
N ALA A 126 6.07 -5.64 7.82
CA ALA A 126 6.85 -5.22 8.97
C ALA A 126 6.12 -5.52 10.29
N GLN A 127 4.77 -5.50 10.28
CA GLN A 127 3.91 -5.84 11.42
C GLN A 127 2.84 -6.91 11.11
N ASN A 128 2.64 -7.27 9.84
CA ASN A 128 1.69 -8.32 9.43
C ASN A 128 2.39 -9.63 9.01
N THR A 129 1.68 -10.75 9.10
CA THR A 129 2.22 -12.03 8.62
C THR A 129 2.24 -12.07 7.09
N THR A 130 3.14 -12.88 6.51
CA THR A 130 3.17 -13.13 5.05
C THR A 130 1.81 -13.59 4.52
N GLY A 131 1.09 -14.42 5.30
CA GLY A 131 -0.23 -14.89 4.92
C GLY A 131 -1.27 -13.78 4.85
N ASP A 132 -1.18 -12.79 5.74
CA ASP A 132 -2.10 -11.65 5.76
C ASP A 132 -1.84 -10.68 4.61
N VAL A 133 -0.58 -10.45 4.24
CA VAL A 133 -0.21 -9.61 3.10
C VAL A 133 -0.57 -10.28 1.76
N LEU A 134 -0.25 -11.57 1.60
CA LEU A 134 -0.49 -12.27 0.32
C LEU A 134 -1.97 -12.53 0.05
N ARG A 135 -2.79 -12.68 1.09
CA ARG A 135 -4.22 -12.98 0.94
C ARG A 135 -4.97 -11.94 0.10
N PRO A 136 -5.01 -10.62 0.45
CA PRO A 136 -5.65 -9.61 -0.37
C PRO A 136 -4.99 -9.46 -1.74
N ALA A 137 -3.66 -9.54 -1.83
CA ALA A 137 -2.94 -9.46 -3.11
C ALA A 137 -3.43 -10.54 -4.10
N LEU A 138 -3.51 -11.80 -3.66
CA LEU A 138 -4.02 -12.91 -4.48
C LEU A 138 -5.53 -12.81 -4.72
N GLN A 139 -6.28 -12.22 -3.79
CA GLN A 139 -7.72 -12.07 -3.94
C GLN A 139 -8.13 -10.95 -4.91
N ILE A 140 -7.39 -9.85 -4.96
CA ILE A 140 -7.76 -8.60 -5.62
C ILE A 140 -6.90 -8.33 -6.86
N ILE A 141 -5.57 -8.30 -6.70
CA ILE A 141 -4.63 -8.00 -7.78
C ILE A 141 -4.56 -9.17 -8.76
N LYS A 142 -4.38 -10.38 -8.20
CA LYS A 142 -4.16 -11.67 -8.89
C LYS A 142 -2.80 -11.76 -9.59
N THR A 143 -2.56 -12.89 -10.24
CA THR A 143 -1.39 -13.15 -11.06
C THR A 143 -1.50 -12.50 -12.45
N SER A 144 -0.35 -12.35 -13.12
CA SER A 144 -0.28 -11.92 -14.51
C SER A 144 -0.97 -12.93 -15.46
N PRO A 145 -1.40 -12.49 -16.65
CA PRO A 145 -1.98 -13.39 -17.65
C PRO A 145 -1.08 -14.60 -17.94
N GLY A 146 -1.66 -15.80 -17.94
CA GLY A 146 -0.93 -17.05 -18.17
C GLY A 146 -0.21 -17.62 -16.94
N VAL A 147 -0.21 -16.92 -15.81
CA VAL A 147 0.42 -17.37 -14.55
C VAL A 147 -0.67 -17.74 -13.55
N SER A 148 -0.52 -18.89 -12.87
CA SER A 148 -1.50 -19.37 -11.87
C SER A 148 -0.99 -19.37 -10.43
N VAL A 149 0.32 -19.18 -10.22
CA VAL A 149 0.99 -19.21 -8.92
C VAL A 149 1.98 -18.07 -8.78
N VAL A 150 2.27 -17.67 -7.55
CA VAL A 150 3.36 -16.73 -7.21
C VAL A 150 4.51 -17.49 -6.56
N SER A 151 5.74 -16.99 -6.70
CA SER A 151 6.95 -17.56 -6.11
C SER A 151 7.84 -16.47 -5.53
N GLY A 152 8.62 -16.80 -4.49
CA GLY A 152 9.66 -15.93 -3.94
C GLY A 152 11.04 -16.25 -4.53
N ALA A 153 11.91 -15.25 -4.60
CA ALA A 153 13.30 -15.37 -5.05
C ALA A 153 14.22 -14.58 -4.10
N PHE A 154 15.49 -15.02 -3.99
CA PHE A 154 16.56 -14.41 -3.20
C PHE A 154 17.83 -14.29 -4.02
#